data_AF-A0A966EEZ6-F1
#
_entry.id   AF-A0A966EEZ6-F1
#
_cell.length_a   1.000
_cell.length_b   1.000
_cell.length_c   1.000
_cell.angle_alpha   90.00
_cell.angle_beta   90.00
_cell.angle_gamma   90.00
#
_symmetry.space_group_name_H-M   'P 1'
#
loop_
_entity.id
_entity.type
_entity.pdbx_description
1 polymer ?
#
loop_
_entity_poly.entity_id
_entity_poly.type
_entity_poly.pdbx_seq_one_letter_code
_entity_poly.pdbx_strand_id
1 'polypeptide(L)'
;MSDGINRWLEGIGLGEYAATFAEHAIDEDVLPDLTDADLEKIGLKLGHRKKLLKAIATLAEGKPPAPVAASREPVPQADDPDESLAAWERHPGERKPVTTLFADITGSTALTEKLDAEESHDLLYGATQRMCEAVENNRGTVCRFMGDGVMAMFGAPIASEQHAVDACEAALEMQRAMG
;
A
#
# COMPACT_ATOMS: atom_id res chain seq x y z
N MET A 1 -28.62 11.03 4.79
CA MET A 1 -28.09 10.63 3.47
C MET A 1 -26.62 11.06 3.41
N SER A 2 -25.78 10.48 4.28
CA SER A 2 -24.40 10.95 4.49
C SER A 2 -23.40 9.78 4.64
N ASP A 3 -23.89 8.54 4.58
CA ASP A 3 -23.08 7.35 4.85
C ASP A 3 -22.07 7.04 3.74
N GLY A 4 -22.32 7.50 2.50
CA GLY A 4 -21.42 7.27 1.37
C GLY A 4 -20.11 8.07 1.48
N ILE A 5 -20.22 9.37 1.77
CA ILE A 5 -19.07 10.26 1.94
C ILE A 5 -18.25 9.89 3.16
N ASN A 6 -18.91 9.58 4.29
CA ASN A 6 -18.22 9.18 5.50
C ASN A 6 -17.36 7.93 5.25
N ARG A 7 -17.94 6.90 4.61
CA ARG A 7 -17.22 5.68 4.22
C ARG A 7 -16.10 5.95 3.22
N TRP A 8 -16.32 6.87 2.28
CA TRP A 8 -15.31 7.25 1.30
C TRP A 8 -14.13 8.00 1.94
N LEU A 9 -14.41 8.97 2.82
CA LEU A 9 -13.41 9.68 3.62
C LEU A 9 -12.60 8.73 4.49
N GLU A 10 -13.25 7.77 5.16
CA GLU A 10 -12.57 6.69 5.88
C GLU A 10 -11.65 5.87 4.97
N GLY A 11 -12.14 5.49 3.77
CA GLY A 11 -11.37 4.71 2.79
C GLY A 11 -10.11 5.41 2.27
N ILE A 12 -10.10 6.74 2.22
CA ILE A 12 -8.91 7.54 1.87
C ILE A 12 -8.13 8.00 3.12
N GLY A 13 -8.49 7.53 4.31
CA GLY A 13 -7.82 7.86 5.58
C GLY A 13 -7.98 9.33 5.97
N LEU A 14 -9.14 9.92 5.70
CA LEU A 14 -9.58 11.28 6.06
C LEU A 14 -10.92 11.26 6.82
N GLY A 15 -11.28 10.14 7.44
CA GLY A 15 -12.55 9.98 8.17
C GLY A 15 -12.74 10.98 9.32
N GLU A 16 -11.65 11.54 9.87
CA GLU A 16 -11.70 12.59 10.89
C GLU A 16 -12.43 13.87 10.40
N TYR A 17 -12.48 14.11 9.09
CA TYR A 17 -13.13 15.27 8.49
C TYR A 17 -14.62 15.04 8.18
N ALA A 18 -15.17 13.86 8.46
CA ALA A 18 -16.57 13.53 8.20
C ALA A 18 -17.54 14.54 8.85
N ALA A 19 -17.28 14.93 10.10
CA ALA A 19 -18.07 15.92 10.81
C ALA A 19 -17.98 17.31 10.12
N THR A 20 -16.77 17.73 9.75
CA THR A 20 -16.55 19.01 9.03
C THR A 20 -17.27 19.03 7.68
N PHE A 21 -17.23 17.92 6.93
CA PHE A 21 -17.93 17.82 5.64
C PHE A 21 -19.45 17.89 5.82
N ALA A 22 -19.99 17.22 6.85
CA ALA A 22 -21.41 17.29 7.19
C ALA A 22 -21.84 18.69 7.65
N GLU A 23 -21.04 19.38 8.46
CA GLU A 23 -21.28 20.75 8.92
C GLU A 23 -21.32 21.75 7.77
N HIS A 24 -20.49 21.54 6.74
CA HIS A 24 -20.43 22.39 5.55
C HIS A 24 -21.36 21.92 4.42
N ALA A 25 -22.25 20.95 4.68
CA ALA A 25 -23.19 20.39 3.71
C ALA A 25 -22.51 19.92 2.40
N ILE A 26 -21.31 19.35 2.52
CA ILE A 26 -20.58 18.79 1.38
C ILE A 26 -21.13 17.38 1.13
N ASP A 27 -21.90 17.22 0.05
CA ASP A 27 -22.49 15.96 -0.39
C ASP A 27 -21.74 15.35 -1.61
N GLU A 28 -22.20 14.18 -2.10
CA GLU A 28 -21.57 13.47 -3.22
C GLU A 28 -21.65 14.25 -4.53
N ASP A 29 -22.64 15.14 -4.65
CA ASP A 29 -22.86 15.96 -5.84
C ASP A 29 -21.91 17.17 -5.85
N VAL A 30 -21.59 17.73 -4.69
CA VAL A 30 -20.68 18.88 -4.54
C VAL A 30 -19.21 18.44 -4.48
N LEU A 31 -18.94 17.20 -4.06
CA LEU A 31 -17.59 16.66 -3.88
C LEU A 31 -16.67 16.83 -5.12
N PRO A 32 -17.12 16.61 -6.37
CA PRO A 32 -16.29 16.79 -7.56
C PRO A 32 -15.87 18.23 -7.84
N ASP A 33 -16.62 19.20 -7.34
CA ASP A 33 -16.42 20.63 -7.61
C ASP A 33 -15.54 21.34 -6.55
N LEU A 34 -15.11 20.61 -5.51
CA LEU A 34 -14.28 21.17 -4.45
C LEU A 34 -12.90 21.58 -4.94
N THR A 35 -12.50 22.80 -4.61
CA THR A 35 -11.17 23.34 -4.92
C THR A 35 -10.24 23.35 -3.70
N ASP A 36 -8.94 23.45 -3.92
CA ASP A 36 -7.93 23.59 -2.84
C ASP A 36 -8.25 24.78 -1.90
N ALA A 37 -8.80 25.86 -2.46
CA ALA A 37 -9.20 27.05 -1.71
C ALA A 37 -10.42 26.79 -0.81
N ASP A 38 -11.36 25.94 -1.24
CA ASP A 38 -12.53 25.61 -0.44
C ASP A 38 -12.17 24.67 0.71
N LEU A 39 -11.26 23.72 0.45
CA LEU A 39 -10.72 22.84 1.50
C LEU A 39 -9.92 23.61 2.56
N GLU A 40 -9.24 24.69 2.15
CA GLU A 40 -8.54 25.57 3.09
C GLU A 40 -9.50 26.33 4.00
N LYS A 41 -10.64 26.81 3.46
CA LYS A 41 -11.66 27.53 4.24
C LYS A 41 -12.31 26.67 5.32
N ILE A 42 -12.44 25.37 5.07
CA ILE A 42 -12.97 24.41 6.05
C ILE A 42 -11.87 23.83 6.96
N GLY A 43 -10.63 24.33 6.87
CA GLY A 43 -9.56 24.05 7.83
C GLY A 43 -8.72 22.80 7.55
N LEU A 44 -8.74 22.24 6.34
CA LEU A 44 -7.91 21.07 6.02
C LEU A 44 -6.42 21.43 5.90
N LYS A 45 -5.58 20.58 6.50
CA LYS A 45 -4.12 20.66 6.36
C LYS A 45 -3.70 20.43 4.91
N LEU A 46 -2.65 21.12 4.45
CA LEU A 46 -2.18 21.07 3.05
C LEU A 46 -2.01 19.64 2.50
N GLY A 47 -1.44 18.72 3.28
CA GLY A 47 -1.28 17.32 2.87
C GLY A 47 -2.61 16.59 2.67
N HIS A 48 -3.59 16.85 3.53
CA HIS A 48 -4.93 16.26 3.44
C HIS A 48 -5.71 16.84 2.25
N ARG A 49 -5.54 18.14 1.98
CA ARG A 49 -6.11 18.80 0.79
C ARG A 49 -5.62 18.16 -0.51
N LYS A 50 -4.30 17.96 -0.65
CA LYS A 50 -3.72 17.28 -1.83
C LYS A 50 -4.20 15.84 -1.97
N LYS A 51 -4.32 15.11 -0.85
CA LYS A 51 -4.82 13.73 -0.82
C LYS A 51 -6.28 13.64 -1.29
N LEU A 52 -7.13 14.54 -0.80
CA LEU A 52 -8.55 14.59 -1.14
C LEU A 52 -8.77 14.96 -2.61
N LEU A 53 -8.11 16.00 -3.12
CA LEU A 53 -8.21 16.41 -4.54
C LEU A 53 -7.77 15.29 -5.49
N LYS A 54 -6.71 14.55 -5.14
CA LYS A 54 -6.25 13.39 -5.92
C LYS A 54 -7.28 12.24 -5.92
N ALA A 55 -7.92 12.00 -4.77
CA ALA A 55 -8.95 10.97 -4.66
C ALA A 55 -10.22 11.33 -5.45
N ILE A 56 -10.62 12.60 -5.44
CA ILE A 56 -11.74 13.13 -6.23
C ILE A 56 -11.47 12.97 -7.74
N ALA A 57 -10.26 13.34 -8.19
CA ALA A 57 -9.87 13.15 -9.58
C ALA A 57 -9.95 11.67 -10.01
N THR A 58 -9.57 10.75 -9.11
CA THR A 58 -9.63 9.30 -9.37
C THR A 58 -11.08 8.80 -9.47
N LEU A 59 -11.98 9.31 -8.63
CA LEU A 59 -13.43 9.03 -8.70
C LEU A 59 -14.05 9.51 -10.01
N ALA A 60 -13.71 10.72 -10.46
CA ALA A 60 -14.23 11.30 -11.71
C ALA A 60 -13.80 10.50 -12.97
N GLU A 61 -12.67 9.81 -12.90
CA GLU A 61 -12.12 8.96 -13.97
C GLU A 61 -12.73 7.54 -14.01
N GLY A 62 -13.67 7.20 -13.11
CA GLY A 62 -14.27 5.85 -13.03
C GLY A 62 -13.27 4.75 -12.62
N LYS A 63 -12.10 5.15 -12.13
CA LYS A 63 -11.06 4.26 -11.63
C LYS A 63 -11.29 4.10 -10.12
N PRO A 64 -11.32 2.87 -9.56
CA PRO A 64 -11.42 2.73 -8.12
C PRO A 64 -10.28 3.52 -7.46
N PRO A 65 -10.55 4.30 -6.39
CA PRO A 65 -9.51 5.05 -5.73
C PRO A 65 -8.40 4.07 -5.35
N ALA A 66 -7.18 4.32 -5.84
CA ALA A 66 -6.02 3.59 -5.37
C ALA A 66 -6.05 3.68 -3.84
N PRO A 67 -6.07 2.54 -3.11
CA PRO A 67 -6.18 2.56 -1.67
C PRO A 67 -5.04 3.41 -1.15
N VAL A 68 -5.37 4.59 -0.61
CA VAL A 68 -4.35 5.45 -0.05
C VAL A 68 -3.90 4.74 1.19
N ALA A 69 -2.66 4.24 1.14
CA ALA A 69 -1.93 3.61 2.22
C ALA A 69 -2.55 3.94 3.58
N ALA A 70 -3.23 2.95 4.17
CA ALA A 70 -3.58 2.96 5.57
C ALA A 70 -2.34 3.45 6.32
N SER A 71 -2.53 4.50 7.12
CA SER A 71 -1.51 5.28 7.80
C SER A 71 -0.31 4.43 8.20
N ARG A 72 0.76 4.48 7.41
CA ARG A 72 2.09 4.17 7.93
C ARG A 72 2.50 5.38 8.75
N GLU A 73 2.07 5.42 10.01
CA GLU A 73 2.97 6.03 10.97
C GLU A 73 4.29 5.24 10.89
N PRO A 74 5.45 5.91 10.87
CA PRO A 74 6.71 5.20 10.95
C PRO A 74 6.63 4.33 12.20
N VAL A 75 6.77 3.01 12.07
CA VAL A 75 7.02 2.17 13.24
C VAL A 75 8.23 2.80 13.91
N PRO A 76 8.12 3.32 15.14
CA PRO A 76 9.29 3.80 15.85
C PRO A 76 10.25 2.62 15.88
N GLN A 77 11.44 2.77 15.32
CA GLN A 77 12.52 1.86 15.65
C GLN A 77 12.80 2.09 17.13
N ALA A 78 12.13 1.31 17.97
CA ALA A 78 12.35 1.34 19.40
C ALA A 78 13.74 0.73 19.63
N ASP A 79 14.68 1.58 20.04
CA ASP A 79 15.98 1.14 20.55
C ASP A 79 15.82 0.36 21.88
N ASP A 80 14.61 0.34 22.46
CA ASP A 80 14.25 -0.36 23.69
C ASP A 80 13.20 -1.48 23.44
N PRO A 81 13.48 -2.75 23.79
CA PRO A 81 12.54 -3.85 23.64
C PRO A 81 11.23 -3.71 24.44
N ASP A 82 11.19 -2.89 25.50
CA ASP A 82 9.99 -2.70 26.33
C ASP A 82 9.00 -1.69 25.71
N GLU A 83 9.48 -0.67 24.98
CA GLU A 83 8.63 0.26 24.21
C GLU A 83 7.98 -0.42 22.99
N SER A 84 8.66 -1.41 22.42
CA SER A 84 8.16 -2.19 21.28
C SER A 84 6.87 -2.94 21.63
N LEU A 85 6.77 -3.48 22.86
CA LEU A 85 5.54 -4.10 23.35
C LEU A 85 4.39 -3.10 23.52
N ALA A 86 4.66 -1.93 24.09
CA ALA A 86 3.65 -0.89 24.28
C ALA A 86 3.14 -0.28 22.95
N ALA A 87 3.97 -0.26 21.91
CA ALA A 87 3.58 0.16 20.57
C ALA A 87 2.61 -0.83 19.89
N TRP A 88 2.79 -2.14 20.11
CA TRP A 88 1.84 -3.17 19.64
C TRP A 88 0.50 -3.17 20.40
N GLU A 89 0.46 -2.63 21.62
CA GLU A 89 -0.78 -2.47 22.40
C GLU A 89 -1.61 -1.25 21.97
N ARG A 90 -0.98 -0.18 21.46
CA ARG A 90 -1.67 1.04 21.02
C ARG A 90 -2.35 0.93 19.66
N HIS A 91 -1.88 0.01 18.83
CA HIS A 91 -2.56 -0.39 17.60
C HIS A 91 -2.80 -1.89 17.69
N PRO A 92 -3.98 -2.34 18.15
CA PRO A 92 -4.29 -3.75 18.08
C PRO A 92 -4.32 -4.13 16.60
N GLY A 93 -3.18 -4.62 16.10
CA GLY A 93 -3.04 -5.11 14.75
C GLY A 93 -4.17 -6.10 14.52
N GLU A 94 -4.89 -5.93 13.43
CA GLU A 94 -6.03 -6.78 13.18
C GLU A 94 -5.56 -8.21 12.91
N ARG A 95 -6.05 -9.17 13.68
CA ARG A 95 -5.76 -10.59 13.43
C ARG A 95 -6.57 -11.04 12.22
N LYS A 96 -5.88 -11.17 11.08
CA LYS A 96 -6.45 -11.62 9.81
C LYS A 96 -5.63 -12.76 9.21
N PRO A 97 -6.27 -13.70 8.51
CA PRO A 97 -5.54 -14.67 7.69
C PRO A 97 -4.87 -13.94 6.54
N VAL A 98 -3.58 -14.24 6.35
CA VAL A 98 -2.74 -13.70 5.28
C VAL A 98 -1.93 -14.83 4.67
N THR A 99 -1.47 -14.64 3.43
CA THR A 99 -0.46 -15.51 2.82
C THR A 99 0.81 -14.71 2.61
N THR A 100 1.94 -15.28 3.02
CA THR A 100 3.27 -14.71 2.77
C THR A 100 3.99 -15.54 1.71
N LEU A 101 4.58 -14.85 0.74
CA LEU A 101 5.43 -15.42 -0.30
C LEU A 101 6.86 -14.95 -0.08
N PHE A 102 7.81 -15.88 -0.10
CA PHE A 102 9.24 -15.59 -0.17
C PHE A 102 9.76 -16.12 -1.50
N ALA A 103 10.47 -15.28 -2.24
CA ALA A 103 11.09 -15.65 -3.52
C ALA A 103 12.53 -15.19 -3.53
N ASP A 104 13.40 -15.98 -4.15
CA ASP A 104 14.84 -15.73 -4.22
C ASP A 104 15.42 -16.21 -5.55
N ILE A 105 16.53 -15.62 -5.98
CA ILE A 105 17.16 -15.93 -7.27
C ILE A 105 18.11 -17.11 -7.10
N THR A 106 17.82 -18.21 -7.80
CA THR A 106 18.66 -19.41 -7.71
C THR A 106 20.04 -19.16 -8.33
N GLY A 107 21.10 -19.40 -7.54
CA GLY A 107 22.48 -19.31 -8.01
C GLY A 107 23.04 -17.89 -8.09
N SER A 108 22.35 -16.91 -7.51
CA SER A 108 22.77 -15.51 -7.44
C SER A 108 24.17 -15.34 -6.86
N THR A 109 24.51 -16.03 -5.76
CA THR A 109 25.83 -15.91 -5.11
C THR A 109 26.97 -16.28 -6.05
N ALA A 110 26.83 -17.38 -6.79
CA ALA A 110 27.86 -17.81 -7.74
C ALA A 110 27.95 -16.89 -8.97
N LEU A 111 26.87 -16.16 -9.27
CA LEU A 111 26.81 -15.20 -10.36
C LEU A 111 27.46 -13.88 -9.96
N THR A 112 27.20 -13.39 -8.74
CA THR A 112 27.79 -12.15 -8.22
C THR A 112 29.28 -12.28 -7.88
N GLU A 113 29.78 -13.49 -7.66
CA GLU A 113 31.23 -13.74 -7.52
C GLU A 113 32.01 -13.59 -8.84
N LYS A 114 31.34 -13.72 -10.00
CA LYS A 114 31.99 -13.74 -11.32
C LYS A 114 31.82 -12.44 -12.08
N LEU A 115 30.78 -11.67 -11.75
CA LEU A 115 30.46 -10.39 -12.36
C LEU A 115 31.05 -9.26 -11.52
N ASP A 116 31.26 -8.10 -12.13
CA ASP A 116 31.53 -6.90 -11.33
C ASP A 116 30.29 -6.45 -10.55
N ALA A 117 30.48 -5.53 -9.61
CA ALA A 117 29.43 -5.09 -8.71
C ALA A 117 28.28 -4.37 -9.43
N GLU A 118 28.56 -3.66 -10.53
CA GLU A 118 27.57 -2.92 -11.30
C GLU A 118 26.73 -3.89 -12.15
N GLU A 119 27.38 -4.80 -12.87
CA GLU A 119 26.72 -5.84 -13.66
C GLU A 119 25.86 -6.77 -12.79
N SER A 120 26.38 -7.17 -11.63
CA SER A 120 25.66 -7.98 -10.65
C SER A 120 24.41 -7.26 -10.14
N HIS A 121 24.56 -5.98 -9.79
CA HIS A 121 23.47 -5.17 -9.29
C HIS A 121 22.36 -5.03 -10.33
N ASP A 122 22.69 -4.67 -11.57
CA ASP A 122 21.70 -4.44 -12.62
C ASP A 122 20.93 -5.70 -12.98
N LEU A 123 21.63 -6.85 -13.02
CA LEU A 123 20.99 -8.14 -13.29
C LEU A 123 20.05 -8.56 -12.14
N LEU A 124 20.52 -8.49 -10.89
CA LEU A 124 19.69 -8.83 -9.74
C LEU A 124 18.49 -7.89 -9.64
N TYR A 125 18.71 -6.58 -9.82
CA TYR A 125 17.67 -5.57 -9.81
C TYR A 125 16.59 -5.85 -10.86
N GLY A 126 16.99 -6.15 -12.10
CA GLY A 126 16.04 -6.48 -13.17
C GLY A 126 15.21 -7.74 -12.90
N ALA A 127 15.77 -8.71 -12.18
CA ALA A 127 15.04 -9.90 -11.73
C ALA A 127 14.10 -9.57 -10.56
N THR A 128 14.54 -8.79 -9.57
CA THR A 128 13.70 -8.36 -8.46
C THR A 128 12.53 -7.48 -8.92
N GLN A 129 12.73 -6.63 -9.93
CA GLN A 129 11.64 -5.83 -10.52
C GLN A 129 10.55 -6.72 -11.12
N ARG A 130 10.92 -7.76 -11.88
CA ARG A 130 9.95 -8.74 -12.42
C ARG A 130 9.21 -9.49 -11.32
N MET A 131 9.87 -9.79 -10.21
CA MET A 131 9.19 -10.36 -9.04
C MET A 131 8.18 -9.38 -8.44
N CYS A 132 8.55 -8.09 -8.30
CA CYS A 132 7.64 -7.05 -7.81
C CYS A 132 6.40 -6.90 -8.71
N GLU A 133 6.59 -6.84 -10.03
CA GLU A 133 5.50 -6.76 -11.00
C GLU A 133 4.54 -7.96 -10.85
N ALA A 134 5.06 -9.17 -10.74
CA ALA A 134 4.25 -10.37 -10.53
C ALA A 134 3.44 -10.31 -9.22
N VAL A 135 4.02 -9.77 -8.14
CA VAL A 135 3.30 -9.57 -6.87
C VAL A 135 2.17 -8.55 -7.05
N GLU A 136 2.45 -7.41 -7.66
CA GLU A 136 1.49 -6.31 -7.83
C GLU A 136 0.33 -6.69 -8.77
N ASN A 137 0.63 -7.38 -9.88
CA ASN A 137 -0.37 -7.89 -10.83
C ASN A 137 -1.36 -8.86 -10.16
N ASN A 138 -0.90 -9.56 -9.13
CA ASN A 138 -1.69 -10.52 -8.36
C ASN A 138 -2.14 -9.96 -7.00
N ARG A 139 -2.27 -8.62 -6.87
CA ARG A 139 -2.86 -7.96 -5.68
C ARG A 139 -2.09 -8.18 -4.37
N GLY A 140 -0.82 -8.60 -4.46
CA GLY A 140 0.07 -8.70 -3.32
C GLY A 140 0.77 -7.38 -2.99
N THR A 141 1.37 -7.31 -1.82
CA THR A 141 2.20 -6.17 -1.38
C THR A 141 3.61 -6.66 -1.09
N VAL A 142 4.60 -6.11 -1.79
CA VAL A 142 6.02 -6.31 -1.44
C VAL A 142 6.30 -5.63 -0.11
N CYS A 143 6.67 -6.43 0.88
CA CYS A 143 6.91 -5.98 2.24
C CYS A 143 8.39 -5.63 2.47
N ARG A 144 9.29 -6.43 1.89
CA ARG A 144 10.73 -6.31 2.13
C ARG A 144 11.55 -6.93 1.01
N PHE A 145 12.66 -6.28 0.69
CA PHE A 145 13.75 -6.85 -0.11
C PHE A 145 14.78 -7.52 0.80
N MET A 146 15.28 -8.68 0.38
CA MET A 146 16.19 -9.53 1.15
C MET A 146 17.48 -9.79 0.35
N GLY A 147 18.05 -8.73 -0.21
CA GLY A 147 19.15 -8.83 -1.17
C GLY A 147 18.59 -9.06 -2.57
N ASP A 148 18.76 -10.27 -3.07
CA ASP A 148 18.26 -10.78 -4.34
C ASP A 148 16.85 -11.38 -4.29
N GLY A 149 16.31 -11.54 -3.07
CA GLY A 149 14.96 -12.03 -2.83
C GLY A 149 13.94 -10.97 -2.41
N VAL A 150 12.67 -11.35 -2.47
CA VAL A 150 11.52 -10.54 -2.02
C VAL A 150 10.66 -11.31 -1.02
N MET A 151 10.13 -10.58 -0.03
CA MET A 151 9.03 -11.02 0.83
C MET A 151 7.78 -10.23 0.46
N ALA A 152 6.74 -10.93 0.05
CA ALA A 152 5.44 -10.37 -0.29
C ALA A 152 4.33 -10.92 0.61
N MET A 153 3.29 -10.13 0.81
CA MET A 153 2.13 -10.49 1.61
C MET A 153 0.85 -10.26 0.81
N PHE A 154 -0.09 -11.19 0.98
CA PHE A 154 -1.39 -11.21 0.33
C PHE A 154 -2.47 -11.31 1.40
N GLY A 155 -3.60 -10.62 1.18
CA GLY A 155 -4.65 -10.48 2.20
C GLY A 155 -4.36 -9.42 3.27
N ALA A 156 -3.28 -8.64 3.07
CA ALA A 156 -2.98 -7.43 3.84
C ALA A 156 -2.23 -6.42 2.94
N PRO A 157 -2.41 -5.10 3.16
CA PRO A 157 -3.24 -4.48 4.19
C PRO A 157 -4.74 -4.59 3.93
N ILE A 158 -5.14 -4.94 2.70
CA ILE A 158 -6.53 -5.19 2.33
C ILE A 158 -6.81 -6.68 2.46
N ALA A 159 -7.81 -7.03 3.27
CA ALA A 159 -8.25 -8.41 3.43
C ALA A 159 -8.81 -8.96 2.11
N SER A 160 -8.46 -10.19 1.78
CA SER A 160 -8.92 -10.88 0.57
C SER A 160 -9.10 -12.35 0.87
N GLU A 161 -10.27 -12.92 0.61
CA GLU A 161 -10.50 -14.37 0.71
C GLU A 161 -9.68 -15.17 -0.33
N GLN A 162 -9.17 -14.48 -1.36
CA GLN A 162 -8.38 -15.06 -2.44
C GLN A 162 -6.86 -14.97 -2.17
N HIS A 163 -6.45 -14.49 -1.00
CA HIS A 163 -5.04 -14.23 -0.66
C HIS A 163 -4.09 -15.39 -0.98
N ALA A 164 -4.53 -16.64 -0.81
CA ALA A 164 -3.73 -17.82 -1.09
C ALA A 164 -3.60 -18.11 -2.60
N VAL A 165 -4.69 -17.93 -3.36
CA VAL A 165 -4.70 -18.11 -4.81
C VAL A 165 -3.84 -17.06 -5.48
N ASP A 166 -3.99 -15.81 -5.06
CA ASP A 166 -3.18 -14.67 -5.51
C ASP A 166 -1.69 -14.90 -5.31
N ALA A 167 -1.29 -15.42 -4.14
CA ALA A 167 0.10 -15.75 -3.88
C ALA A 167 0.63 -16.87 -4.79
N CYS A 168 -0.19 -17.88 -5.09
CA CYS A 168 0.18 -18.95 -6.01
C CYS A 168 0.31 -18.45 -7.46
N GLU A 169 -0.62 -17.61 -7.94
CA GLU A 169 -0.54 -17.02 -9.27
C GLU A 169 0.67 -16.10 -9.41
N ALA A 170 0.97 -15.29 -8.38
CA ALA A 170 2.20 -14.49 -8.34
C ALA A 170 3.45 -15.37 -8.46
N ALA A 171 3.53 -16.47 -7.71
CA ALA A 171 4.67 -17.38 -7.78
C ALA A 171 4.82 -18.04 -9.17
N LEU A 172 3.71 -18.40 -9.82
CA LEU A 172 3.72 -18.93 -11.18
C LEU A 172 4.14 -17.87 -12.21
N GLU A 173 3.68 -16.63 -12.05
CA GLU A 173 4.06 -15.50 -12.91
C GLU A 173 5.55 -15.16 -12.77
N MET A 174 6.10 -15.17 -11.55
CA MET A 174 7.55 -15.02 -11.30
C MET A 174 8.35 -16.06 -12.06
N GLN A 175 7.93 -17.34 -12.00
CA GLN A 175 8.63 -18.41 -12.72
C GLN A 175 8.58 -18.21 -14.24
N ARG A 176 7.44 -17.76 -14.79
CA ARG A 176 7.29 -17.47 -16.23
C ARG A 176 8.13 -16.26 -16.66
N ALA A 177 8.26 -15.25 -15.83
CA ALA A 177 9.01 -14.02 -16.13
C ALA A 177 10.54 -14.21 -16.10
N MET A 178 11.01 -15.27 -15.44
CA MET A 178 12.43 -15.63 -15.31
C MET A 178 12.84 -16.84 -16.17
N GLY A 179 11.90 -17.47 -16.87
CA GLY A 179 12.12 -18.60 -17.77
C GLY A 179 12.43 -18.20 -19.21
#